data_AF-A0A938MW29-F1
#
_entry.id   AF-A0A938MW29-F1
#
_cell.length_a   1.000
_cell.length_b   1.000
_cell.length_c   1.000
_cell.angle_alpha   90.00
_cell.angle_beta   90.00
_cell.angle_gamma   90.00
#
_symmetry.space_group_name_H-M   'P 1'
#
loop_
_entity.id
_entity.type
_entity.pdbx_description
1 polymer ?
#
loop_
_entity_poly.entity_id
_entity_poly.type
_entity_poly.pdbx_seq_one_letter_code
_entity_poly.pdbx_strand_id
1 'polypeptide(L)'
;LVRAMAEDKNIDLVVEVGEGLPSVYQDQAKVQQILTNLLSNAIKFTPEGGRVDVNVTRDLAGQLVLTVADTGVGIAEEDREIIFEKFRQSASILGDDGLTREYSGTGLGLSILKELCKLLQGEIGFESVLGQGSTFRVVLPWVCADRPAHASALSVRLHDLASPKADEFAQPKEAGAGVGGGDPPTALRSTTTGETAER
;
A
#
# COMPACT_ATOMS: atom_id res chain seq x y z
N LEU A 1 -9.92 -19.96 -7.37
CA LEU A 1 -10.64 -18.68 -7.27
C LEU A 1 -10.90 -18.10 -8.66
N VAL A 2 -10.00 -17.31 -9.26
CA VAL A 2 -10.19 -16.66 -10.59
C VAL A 2 -10.84 -17.58 -11.64
N ARG A 3 -10.28 -18.77 -11.88
CA ARG A 3 -10.84 -19.75 -12.83
C ARG A 3 -12.30 -20.11 -12.53
N ALA A 4 -12.63 -20.42 -11.27
CA ALA A 4 -14.00 -20.72 -10.86
C ALA A 4 -14.94 -19.51 -11.09
N MET A 5 -14.51 -18.29 -10.74
CA MET A 5 -15.31 -17.08 -10.99
C MET A 5 -15.58 -16.84 -12.49
N ALA A 6 -14.65 -17.23 -13.37
CA ALA A 6 -14.85 -17.19 -14.81
C ALA A 6 -15.82 -18.28 -15.27
N GLU A 7 -15.67 -19.51 -14.78
CA GLU A 7 -16.54 -20.65 -15.08
C GLU A 7 -17.98 -20.41 -14.56
N ASP A 8 -18.15 -19.88 -13.36
CA ASP A 8 -19.44 -19.51 -12.72
C ASP A 8 -20.21 -18.43 -13.52
N LYS A 9 -19.50 -17.58 -14.28
CA LYS A 9 -20.07 -16.52 -15.13
C LYS A 9 -19.89 -16.80 -16.64
N ASN A 10 -19.52 -18.02 -17.00
CA ASN A 10 -19.28 -18.46 -18.38
C ASN A 10 -18.39 -17.49 -19.21
N ILE A 11 -17.33 -16.96 -18.60
CA ILE A 11 -16.41 -15.99 -19.22
C ILE A 11 -15.34 -16.71 -20.05
N ASP A 12 -15.16 -16.28 -21.31
CA ASP A 12 -14.00 -16.69 -22.12
C ASP A 12 -12.73 -16.01 -21.56
N LEU A 13 -11.93 -16.77 -20.80
CA LEU A 13 -10.69 -16.31 -20.19
C LEU A 13 -9.48 -16.78 -21.03
N VAL A 14 -9.01 -15.90 -21.91
CA VAL A 14 -7.86 -16.16 -22.79
C VAL A 14 -6.58 -15.63 -22.15
N VAL A 15 -5.49 -16.42 -22.25
CA VAL A 15 -4.18 -16.07 -21.67
C VAL A 15 -3.10 -16.25 -22.72
N GLU A 16 -2.45 -15.17 -23.09
CA GLU A 16 -1.33 -15.10 -24.02
C GLU A 16 -0.06 -14.65 -23.28
N VAL A 17 1.04 -15.36 -23.53
CA VAL A 17 2.36 -15.05 -22.97
C VAL A 17 3.36 -15.04 -24.11
N GLY A 18 4.04 -13.91 -24.30
CA GLY A 18 5.02 -13.74 -25.36
C GLY A 18 6.17 -14.76 -25.29
N GLU A 19 6.71 -15.12 -26.44
CA GLU A 19 7.87 -16.01 -26.52
C GLU A 19 9.16 -15.33 -26.03
N GLY A 20 10.09 -16.12 -25.49
CA GLY A 20 11.42 -15.63 -25.10
C GLY A 20 11.48 -14.69 -23.90
N LEU A 21 10.38 -14.52 -23.16
CA LEU A 21 10.33 -13.67 -21.96
C LEU A 21 11.23 -14.24 -20.84
N PRO A 22 12.04 -13.40 -20.16
CA PRO A 22 12.89 -13.85 -19.06
C PRO A 22 12.09 -14.11 -17.78
N SER A 23 12.69 -14.78 -16.79
CA SER A 23 12.06 -14.97 -15.48
C SER A 23 11.90 -13.63 -14.73
N VAL A 24 10.78 -13.46 -14.04
CA VAL A 24 10.50 -12.27 -13.20
C VAL A 24 11.09 -12.46 -11.81
N TYR A 25 11.99 -11.56 -11.41
CA TYR A 25 12.64 -11.50 -10.10
C TYR A 25 12.07 -10.33 -9.28
N GLN A 26 10.85 -10.51 -8.81
CA GLN A 26 10.04 -9.54 -8.05
C GLN A 26 9.53 -10.17 -6.75
N ASP A 27 8.89 -9.39 -5.88
CA ASP A 27 8.09 -9.96 -4.79
C ASP A 27 6.87 -10.70 -5.39
N GLN A 28 6.98 -12.03 -5.46
CA GLN A 28 5.98 -12.92 -6.04
C GLN A 28 4.59 -12.73 -5.43
N ALA A 29 4.48 -12.43 -4.13
CA ALA A 29 3.19 -12.23 -3.48
C ALA A 29 2.53 -10.91 -3.93
N LYS A 30 3.32 -9.85 -4.14
CA LYS A 30 2.82 -8.57 -4.68
C LYS A 30 2.38 -8.71 -6.14
N VAL A 31 3.19 -9.40 -6.97
CA VAL A 31 2.85 -9.67 -8.39
C VAL A 31 1.60 -10.54 -8.49
N GLN A 32 1.49 -11.59 -7.67
CA GLN A 32 0.28 -12.41 -7.59
C GLN A 32 -0.94 -11.59 -7.14
N GLN A 33 -0.78 -10.70 -6.14
CA GLN A 33 -1.86 -9.82 -5.68
C GLN A 33 -2.31 -8.84 -6.77
N ILE A 34 -1.38 -8.29 -7.57
CA ILE A 34 -1.69 -7.47 -8.75
C ILE A 34 -2.56 -8.26 -9.72
N LEU A 35 -2.10 -9.46 -10.11
CA LEU A 35 -2.80 -10.31 -11.06
C LEU A 35 -4.19 -10.72 -10.56
N THR A 36 -4.33 -11.15 -9.29
CA THR A 36 -5.65 -11.52 -8.74
C THR A 36 -6.59 -10.33 -8.65
N ASN A 37 -6.11 -9.13 -8.30
CA ASN A 37 -6.95 -7.94 -8.25
C ASN A 37 -7.49 -7.59 -9.65
N LEU A 38 -6.61 -7.51 -10.66
CA LEU A 38 -7.00 -7.24 -12.05
C LEU A 38 -8.01 -8.25 -12.58
N LEU A 39 -7.72 -9.55 -12.49
CA LEU A 39 -8.60 -10.60 -13.02
C LEU A 39 -9.93 -10.67 -12.24
N SER A 40 -9.92 -10.42 -10.93
CA SER A 40 -11.15 -10.36 -10.14
C SER A 40 -12.04 -9.18 -10.53
N ASN A 41 -11.47 -8.01 -10.86
CA ASN A 41 -12.22 -6.87 -11.37
C ASN A 41 -12.80 -7.15 -12.76
N ALA A 42 -11.99 -7.62 -13.70
CA ALA A 42 -12.40 -7.96 -15.06
C ALA A 42 -13.59 -8.92 -15.06
N ILE A 43 -13.46 -10.10 -14.43
CA ILE A 43 -14.53 -11.11 -14.36
C ILE A 43 -15.77 -10.59 -13.63
N LYS A 44 -15.59 -9.76 -12.58
CA LYS A 44 -16.70 -9.17 -11.83
C LYS A 44 -17.53 -8.22 -12.70
N PHE A 45 -16.87 -7.31 -13.41
CA PHE A 45 -17.52 -6.25 -14.20
C PHE A 45 -17.85 -6.65 -15.65
N THR A 46 -17.41 -7.83 -16.09
CA THR A 46 -17.87 -8.46 -17.34
C THR A 46 -19.24 -9.14 -17.17
N PRO A 47 -20.23 -8.91 -18.03
CA PRO A 47 -21.48 -9.69 -18.06
C PRO A 47 -21.24 -11.19 -18.31
N GLU A 48 -22.25 -12.02 -17.99
CA GLU A 48 -22.19 -13.46 -18.27
C GLU A 48 -22.01 -13.72 -19.78
N GLY A 49 -21.14 -14.67 -20.14
CA GLY A 49 -20.83 -14.96 -21.55
C GLY A 49 -19.88 -13.96 -22.23
N GLY A 50 -19.37 -12.96 -21.51
CA GLY A 50 -18.35 -12.03 -22.00
C GLY A 50 -16.94 -12.62 -22.00
N ARG A 51 -15.95 -11.78 -22.29
CA ARG A 51 -14.56 -12.19 -22.54
C ARG A 51 -13.55 -11.37 -21.74
N VAL A 52 -12.47 -12.02 -21.31
CA VAL A 52 -11.33 -11.41 -20.60
C VAL A 52 -10.02 -11.92 -21.21
N ASP A 53 -9.21 -11.01 -21.73
CA ASP A 53 -7.89 -11.30 -22.29
C ASP A 53 -6.79 -10.93 -21.28
N VAL A 54 -5.84 -11.84 -21.09
CA VAL A 54 -4.64 -11.63 -20.29
C VAL A 54 -3.44 -11.75 -21.22
N ASN A 55 -2.71 -10.68 -21.46
CA ASN A 55 -1.55 -10.70 -22.34
C ASN A 55 -0.29 -10.24 -21.58
N VAL A 56 0.80 -11.00 -21.71
CA VAL A 56 2.10 -10.69 -21.11
C VAL A 56 3.15 -10.51 -22.21
N THR A 57 3.75 -9.32 -22.30
CA THR A 57 4.80 -8.98 -23.28
C THR A 57 6.02 -8.31 -22.63
N ARG A 58 7.01 -8.02 -23.47
CA ARG A 58 8.13 -7.12 -23.18
C ARG A 58 8.06 -5.91 -24.10
N ASP A 59 8.21 -4.71 -23.56
CA ASP A 59 8.19 -3.48 -24.36
C ASP A 59 9.56 -3.07 -24.92
N LEU A 60 9.60 -1.94 -25.63
CA LEU A 60 10.80 -1.37 -26.25
C LEU A 60 11.84 -0.87 -25.23
N ALA A 61 11.43 -0.51 -24.01
CA ALA A 61 12.33 -0.22 -22.90
C ALA A 61 12.86 -1.52 -22.25
N GLY A 62 12.33 -2.67 -22.66
CA GLY A 62 12.70 -3.98 -22.17
C GLY A 62 12.02 -4.37 -20.86
N GLN A 63 10.98 -3.66 -20.42
CA GLN A 63 10.22 -3.91 -19.19
C GLN A 63 9.17 -5.02 -19.36
N LEU A 64 8.63 -5.54 -18.27
CA LEU A 64 7.50 -6.48 -18.25
C LEU A 64 6.21 -5.68 -18.42
N VAL A 65 5.36 -6.08 -19.37
CA VAL A 65 4.02 -5.52 -19.56
C VAL A 65 3.00 -6.62 -19.31
N LEU A 66 2.11 -6.40 -18.33
CA LEU A 66 0.91 -7.20 -18.10
C LEU A 66 -0.30 -6.37 -18.50
N THR A 67 -1.05 -6.85 -19.48
CA THR A 67 -2.33 -6.28 -19.90
C THR A 67 -3.46 -7.22 -19.50
N VAL A 68 -4.53 -6.67 -18.93
CA VAL A 68 -5.80 -7.36 -18.72
C VAL A 68 -6.89 -6.54 -19.37
N ALA A 69 -7.50 -7.06 -20.44
CA ALA A 69 -8.64 -6.46 -21.12
C ALA A 69 -9.91 -7.25 -20.83
N ASP A 70 -11.05 -6.57 -20.82
CA ASP A 70 -12.37 -7.15 -20.60
C ASP A 70 -13.42 -6.54 -21.53
N THR A 71 -14.48 -7.30 -21.81
CA THR A 71 -15.66 -6.82 -22.56
C THR A 71 -16.78 -6.39 -21.60
N GLY A 72 -16.42 -5.74 -20.49
CA GLY A 72 -17.35 -5.43 -19.41
C GLY A 72 -18.16 -4.15 -19.58
N VAL A 73 -18.79 -3.72 -18.48
CA VAL A 73 -19.57 -2.47 -18.46
C VAL A 73 -18.74 -1.21 -18.74
N GLY A 74 -17.41 -1.30 -18.65
CA GLY A 74 -16.50 -0.17 -18.81
C GLY A 74 -16.61 0.85 -17.67
N ILE A 75 -16.01 2.03 -17.88
CA ILE A 75 -15.90 3.08 -16.87
C ILE A 75 -16.31 4.42 -17.52
N ALA A 76 -17.23 5.14 -16.87
CA ALA A 76 -17.68 6.46 -17.29
C ALA A 76 -16.56 7.50 -17.15
N GLU A 77 -16.57 8.55 -17.98
CA GLU A 77 -15.49 9.55 -18.05
C GLU A 77 -15.29 10.25 -16.69
N GLU A 78 -16.40 10.64 -16.06
CA GLU A 78 -16.47 11.25 -14.73
C GLU A 78 -15.95 10.37 -13.59
N ASP A 79 -15.98 9.04 -13.75
CA ASP A 79 -15.48 8.11 -12.75
C ASP A 79 -13.95 7.85 -12.90
N ARG A 80 -13.36 8.11 -14.07
CA ARG A 80 -11.96 7.74 -14.40
C ARG A 80 -10.91 8.30 -13.44
N GLU A 81 -11.11 9.52 -12.93
CA GLU A 81 -10.19 10.11 -11.96
C GLU A 81 -10.29 9.46 -10.57
N ILE A 82 -11.51 9.05 -10.18
CA ILE A 82 -11.81 8.58 -8.82
C ILE A 82 -11.73 7.06 -8.63
N ILE A 83 -11.66 6.24 -9.69
CA ILE A 83 -11.51 4.77 -9.53
C ILE A 83 -10.25 4.34 -8.76
N PHE A 84 -9.23 5.20 -8.68
CA PHE A 84 -8.01 4.98 -7.90
C PHE A 84 -8.04 5.61 -6.49
N GLU A 85 -9.10 6.30 -6.09
CA GLU A 85 -9.29 6.73 -4.71
C GLU A 85 -9.63 5.55 -3.79
N LYS A 86 -9.23 5.62 -2.53
CA LYS A 86 -9.55 4.60 -1.52
C LYS A 86 -11.00 4.79 -1.08
N PHE A 87 -11.77 3.71 -1.04
CA PHE A 87 -13.19 3.64 -0.63
C PHE A 87 -14.19 4.34 -1.56
N ARG A 88 -13.79 4.79 -2.75
CA ARG A 88 -14.75 5.17 -3.79
C ARG A 88 -15.31 3.94 -4.50
N GLN A 89 -16.60 3.99 -4.78
CA GLN A 89 -17.23 3.23 -5.85
C GLN A 89 -17.75 4.26 -6.85
N SER A 90 -17.77 3.89 -8.13
CA SER A 90 -18.37 4.71 -9.18
C SER A 90 -19.86 4.91 -8.91
N ALA A 91 -20.37 6.12 -9.21
CA ALA A 91 -21.79 6.41 -9.08
C ALA A 91 -22.60 5.85 -10.27
N SER A 92 -21.99 5.73 -11.46
CA SER A 92 -22.64 5.13 -12.62
C SER A 92 -22.85 3.61 -12.49
N ILE A 93 -22.07 2.93 -11.63
CA ILE A 93 -22.28 1.53 -11.22
C ILE A 93 -23.49 1.36 -10.26
N LEU A 94 -24.18 2.45 -9.86
CA LEU A 94 -25.40 2.42 -9.05
C LEU A 94 -26.68 2.72 -9.87
N GLY A 95 -26.75 2.15 -11.08
CA GLY A 95 -27.96 2.20 -11.94
C GLY A 95 -29.13 1.34 -11.43
N ASP A 96 -30.34 1.66 -11.89
CA ASP A 96 -31.62 1.06 -11.48
C ASP A 96 -31.76 -0.44 -11.81
N ASP A 97 -31.01 -0.94 -12.79
CA ASP A 97 -31.01 -2.36 -13.16
C ASP A 97 -30.33 -3.21 -12.09
N GLY A 98 -31.08 -4.14 -11.49
CA GLY A 98 -30.76 -4.84 -10.23
C GLY A 98 -29.49 -5.71 -10.19
N LEU A 99 -28.73 -5.78 -11.29
CA LEU A 99 -27.40 -6.42 -11.39
C LEU A 99 -26.37 -5.84 -10.40
N THR A 100 -26.59 -4.63 -9.89
CA THR A 100 -25.59 -3.83 -9.17
C THR A 100 -25.48 -4.15 -7.66
N ARG A 101 -26.55 -4.67 -7.03
CA ARG A 101 -26.59 -4.89 -5.57
C ARG A 101 -25.71 -6.03 -5.05
N GLU A 102 -25.47 -7.07 -5.85
CA GLU A 102 -24.77 -8.28 -5.38
C GLU A 102 -23.23 -8.11 -5.39
N TYR A 103 -22.71 -7.14 -6.13
CA TYR A 103 -21.28 -7.01 -6.42
C TYR A 103 -20.59 -5.86 -5.65
N SER A 104 -21.00 -5.61 -4.41
CA SER A 104 -20.38 -4.60 -3.54
C SER A 104 -18.92 -4.97 -3.16
N GLY A 105 -17.95 -4.24 -3.72
CA GLY A 105 -16.53 -4.37 -3.40
C GLY A 105 -16.05 -3.27 -2.46
N THR A 106 -14.96 -3.49 -1.72
CA THR A 106 -14.48 -2.57 -0.67
C THR A 106 -14.00 -1.18 -1.14
N GLY A 107 -14.02 -0.87 -2.44
CA GLY A 107 -13.44 0.36 -3.00
C GLY A 107 -11.91 0.44 -2.87
N LEU A 108 -11.24 -0.70 -2.65
CA LEU A 108 -9.79 -0.77 -2.43
C LEU A 108 -9.01 -1.43 -3.56
N GLY A 109 -9.65 -2.16 -4.49
CA GLY A 109 -8.95 -3.02 -5.46
C GLY A 109 -7.93 -2.27 -6.32
N LEU A 110 -8.35 -1.20 -7.01
CA LEU A 110 -7.51 -0.41 -7.90
C LEU A 110 -6.56 0.53 -7.14
N SER A 111 -7.00 1.11 -6.01
CA SER A 111 -6.14 1.95 -5.17
C SER A 111 -4.99 1.14 -4.52
N ILE A 112 -5.20 -0.14 -4.21
CA ILE A 112 -4.14 -1.08 -3.82
C ILE A 112 -3.17 -1.34 -5.00
N LEU A 113 -3.67 -1.56 -6.22
CA LEU A 113 -2.80 -1.78 -7.40
C LEU A 113 -1.80 -0.65 -7.61
N LYS A 114 -2.22 0.62 -7.44
CA LYS A 114 -1.36 1.79 -7.61
C LYS A 114 -0.18 1.80 -6.62
N GLU A 115 -0.43 1.45 -5.36
CA GLU A 115 0.62 1.34 -4.33
C GLU A 115 1.50 0.10 -4.54
N LEU A 116 0.94 -1.03 -5.00
CA LEU A 116 1.69 -2.24 -5.33
C LEU A 116 2.65 -2.03 -6.50
N CYS A 117 2.21 -1.43 -7.60
CA CYS A 117 3.08 -1.17 -8.76
C CYS A 117 4.22 -0.22 -8.37
N LYS A 118 3.91 0.84 -7.61
CA LYS A 118 4.91 1.77 -7.06
C LYS A 118 5.94 1.08 -6.15
N LEU A 119 5.51 0.13 -5.31
CA LEU A 119 6.41 -0.69 -4.47
C LEU A 119 7.34 -1.59 -5.29
N LEU A 120 6.90 -2.03 -6.47
CA LEU A 120 7.67 -2.87 -7.40
C LEU A 120 8.45 -2.07 -8.46
N GLN A 121 8.65 -0.76 -8.23
CA GLN A 121 9.35 0.18 -9.12
C GLN A 121 8.71 0.28 -10.53
N GLY A 122 7.38 0.19 -10.62
CA GLY A 122 6.62 0.28 -11.86
C GLY A 122 5.32 1.07 -11.77
N GLU A 123 4.48 0.96 -12.78
CA GLU A 123 3.31 1.81 -13.01
C GLU A 123 2.05 1.00 -13.39
N ILE A 124 0.89 1.63 -13.24
CA ILE A 124 -0.40 1.14 -13.75
C ILE A 124 -1.13 2.26 -14.48
N GLY A 125 -1.59 1.96 -15.69
CA GLY A 125 -2.51 2.76 -16.49
C GLY A 125 -3.74 1.96 -16.89
N PHE A 126 -4.72 2.61 -17.50
CA PHE A 126 -5.89 1.95 -18.06
C PHE A 126 -6.51 2.78 -19.19
N GLU A 127 -7.21 2.09 -20.07
CA GLU A 127 -8.11 2.66 -21.08
C GLU A 127 -9.49 1.98 -20.88
N SER A 128 -10.59 2.70 -21.06
CA SER A 128 -11.93 2.12 -20.93
C SER A 128 -12.99 3.01 -21.54
N VAL A 129 -14.02 2.42 -22.15
CA VAL A 129 -15.19 3.14 -22.67
C VAL A 129 -16.44 2.48 -22.11
N LEU A 130 -17.36 3.30 -21.58
CA LEU A 130 -18.64 2.85 -21.03
C LEU A 130 -19.42 2.02 -22.06
N GLY A 131 -19.84 0.82 -21.68
CA GLY A 131 -20.52 -0.16 -22.54
C GLY A 131 -19.61 -0.93 -23.51
N GLN A 132 -18.29 -0.75 -23.47
CA GLN A 132 -17.31 -1.45 -24.34
C GLN A 132 -16.19 -2.16 -23.56
N GLY A 133 -16.18 -2.05 -22.24
CA GLY A 133 -15.20 -2.69 -21.35
C GLY A 133 -13.99 -1.83 -20.99
N SER A 134 -13.01 -2.48 -20.36
CA SER A 134 -11.78 -1.86 -19.86
C SER A 134 -10.52 -2.61 -20.31
N THR A 135 -9.38 -1.93 -20.31
CA THR A 135 -8.06 -2.49 -20.52
C THR A 135 -7.10 -1.88 -19.52
N PHE A 136 -6.67 -2.66 -18.53
CA PHE A 136 -5.69 -2.26 -17.53
C PHE A 136 -4.29 -2.72 -17.95
N ARG A 137 -3.31 -1.83 -17.89
CA ARG A 137 -1.91 -2.10 -18.24
C ARG A 137 -1.01 -1.83 -17.03
N VAL A 138 -0.29 -2.85 -16.59
CA VAL A 138 0.76 -2.76 -15.55
C VAL A 138 2.12 -2.92 -16.21
N VAL A 139 3.06 -2.04 -15.88
CA VAL A 139 4.47 -2.12 -16.31
C VAL A 139 5.35 -2.29 -15.09
N LEU A 140 6.24 -3.30 -15.11
CA LEU A 140 7.20 -3.57 -14.04
C LEU A 140 8.61 -3.82 -14.62
N PRO A 141 9.70 -3.51 -13.90
CA PRO A 141 11.00 -4.06 -14.26
C PRO A 141 11.04 -5.57 -14.00
N TRP A 142 11.74 -6.33 -14.85
CA TRP A 142 11.90 -7.79 -14.69
C TRP A 142 12.66 -8.19 -13.42
N VAL A 143 13.43 -7.27 -12.84
CA VAL A 143 14.17 -7.44 -11.58
C VAL A 143 13.91 -6.20 -10.74
N CYS A 144 13.46 -6.36 -9.49
CA CYS A 144 13.43 -5.23 -8.56
C CYS A 144 14.87 -4.93 -8.09
N ALA A 145 15.35 -3.71 -8.31
CA ALA A 145 16.70 -3.33 -7.86
C ALA A 145 16.79 -3.30 -6.33
N ASP A 146 15.75 -2.78 -5.68
CA ASP A 146 15.62 -2.80 -4.23
C ASP A 146 14.92 -4.07 -3.76
N ARG A 147 15.65 -4.94 -3.05
CA ARG A 147 15.00 -5.64 -1.94
C ARG A 147 14.76 -4.58 -0.86
N PRO A 148 13.52 -4.37 -0.37
CA PRO A 148 13.30 -3.49 0.77
C PRO A 148 13.93 -4.12 2.01
N ALA A 149 15.21 -3.81 2.23
CA ALA A 149 15.94 -4.12 3.44
C ALA A 149 15.39 -3.26 4.58
N HIS A 150 14.20 -3.63 5.06
CA HIS A 150 13.60 -3.05 6.25
C HIS A 150 14.48 -3.41 7.45
N ALA A 151 15.48 -2.57 7.70
CA ALA A 151 16.20 -2.45 8.96
C ALA A 151 15.20 -1.99 10.04
N SER A 152 14.32 -2.91 10.41
CA SER A 152 13.27 -2.67 11.37
C SER A 152 13.92 -2.58 12.74
N ALA A 153 13.99 -1.36 13.27
CA ALA A 153 14.31 -1.07 14.67
C ALA A 153 13.14 -1.52 15.58
N LEU A 154 12.67 -2.77 15.39
CA LEU A 154 11.52 -3.36 16.08
C LEU A 154 11.78 -3.42 17.58
N SER A 155 13.02 -3.77 17.98
CA SER A 155 13.48 -3.72 19.36
C SER A 155 13.35 -2.32 19.96
N VAL A 156 13.77 -1.27 19.26
CA VAL A 156 13.65 0.13 19.72
C VAL A 156 12.19 0.52 19.85
N ARG A 157 11.37 0.30 18.82
CA ARG A 157 9.94 0.62 18.84
C ARG A 157 9.15 -0.17 19.89
N LEU A 158 9.55 -1.41 20.19
CA LEU A 158 8.98 -2.19 21.29
C LEU A 158 9.38 -1.62 22.66
N HIS A 159 10.61 -1.11 22.81
CA HIS A 159 11.02 -0.38 24.01
C HIS A 159 10.25 0.94 24.18
N ASP A 160 10.03 1.71 23.10
CA ASP A 160 9.23 2.94 23.14
C ASP A 160 7.77 2.66 23.56
N LEU A 161 7.20 1.54 23.10
CA LEU A 161 5.82 1.12 23.43
C LEU A 161 5.69 0.48 24.82
N ALA A 162 6.76 -0.15 25.34
CA ALA A 162 6.79 -0.77 26.66
C ALA A 162 7.23 0.19 27.78
N SER A 163 7.78 1.34 27.43
CA SER A 163 8.15 2.38 28.39
C SER A 163 6.89 3.11 28.88
N PRO A 164 6.54 3.06 30.18
CA PRO A 164 5.45 3.87 30.69
C PRO A 164 5.81 5.34 30.53
N LYS A 165 4.88 6.15 30.01
CA LYS A 165 5.00 7.61 30.10
C LYS A 165 5.10 7.97 31.58
N ALA A 166 6.16 8.66 31.98
CA ALA A 166 6.23 9.25 33.31
C ALA A 166 5.15 10.36 33.38
N ASP A 167 4.19 10.22 34.29
CA ASP A 167 3.02 11.09 34.33
C ASP A 167 3.37 12.56 34.63
N GLU A 168 2.81 13.46 33.83
CA GLU A 168 3.02 14.91 33.88
C GLU A 168 2.25 15.58 35.05
N PHE A 169 1.81 14.82 36.05
CA PHE A 169 0.85 15.26 37.08
C PHE A 169 1.15 14.69 38.49
N ALA A 170 2.20 15.18 39.18
CA ALA A 170 2.43 14.89 40.60
C ALA A 170 3.25 15.95 41.37
N GLN A 171 2.70 17.16 41.57
CA GLN A 171 3.07 18.07 42.66
C GLN A 171 1.83 18.88 43.11
N PRO A 172 1.80 19.48 44.31
CA PRO A 172 2.72 19.37 45.46
C PRO A 172 2.03 18.90 46.77
N LYS A 173 2.80 18.60 47.83
CA LYS A 173 2.47 18.95 49.23
C LYS A 173 3.74 19.04 50.09
N GLU A 174 3.81 20.11 50.90
CA GLU A 174 4.77 20.25 52.00
C GLU A 174 4.17 19.76 53.33
N ALA A 175 5.03 19.40 54.31
CA ALA A 175 5.09 19.97 55.67
C ALA A 175 5.45 18.96 56.80
N GLY A 176 6.42 19.36 57.65
CA GLY A 176 6.33 19.16 59.11
C GLY A 176 7.28 18.15 59.82
N ALA A 177 8.17 18.69 60.69
CA ALA A 177 9.01 18.01 61.71
C ALA A 177 10.01 16.93 61.21
N GLY A 178 11.18 16.67 61.80
CA GLY A 178 11.76 16.92 63.14
C GLY A 178 12.37 15.58 63.65
N VAL A 179 13.45 15.47 64.45
CA VAL A 179 14.24 16.42 65.27
C VAL A 179 15.67 15.86 65.44
N GLY A 180 16.70 16.72 65.47
CA GLY A 180 18.04 16.45 66.02
C GLY A 180 19.03 15.67 65.13
N GLY A 181 20.35 15.81 65.28
CA GLY A 181 21.10 16.77 66.11
C GLY A 181 22.56 16.35 66.36
N GLY A 182 23.55 17.22 66.10
CA GLY A 182 24.97 17.01 66.40
C GLY A 182 25.93 17.69 65.42
N ASP A 183 26.66 18.71 65.90
CA ASP A 183 27.68 19.52 65.20
C ASP A 183 28.42 20.39 66.27
N PRO A 184 29.60 21.01 66.03
CA PRO A 184 30.64 20.79 65.01
C PRO A 184 31.76 19.87 65.57
N PRO A 185 33.11 20.04 65.43
CA PRO A 185 33.98 21.20 65.08
C PRO A 185 34.58 21.13 63.65
N THR A 186 35.44 22.02 63.13
CA THR A 186 35.75 23.48 63.25
C THR A 186 37.08 23.74 62.51
N ALA A 187 37.08 24.66 61.52
CA ALA A 187 38.25 25.34 60.91
C ALA A 187 39.24 24.45 60.07
N LEU A 188 40.12 24.99 59.19
CA LEU A 188 40.56 26.38 58.92
C LEU A 188 40.36 26.86 57.45
N ARG A 189 40.65 28.15 57.20
CA ARG A 189 40.65 28.85 55.90
C ARG A 189 42.08 29.21 55.43
N SER A 190 42.35 29.17 54.12
CA SER A 190 43.26 30.07 53.35
C SER A 190 43.28 29.62 51.86
N THR A 191 42.84 30.35 50.81
CA THR A 191 43.13 31.70 50.21
C THR A 191 44.22 31.70 49.11
N THR A 192 44.06 32.62 48.13
CA THR A 192 45.05 33.11 47.11
C THR A 192 45.28 32.24 45.86
N THR A 193 45.40 32.71 44.60
CA THR A 193 44.99 33.95 43.85
C THR A 193 45.16 33.70 42.33
N GLY A 194 44.39 34.39 41.46
CA GLY A 194 44.58 34.46 39.99
C GLY A 194 43.26 34.28 39.21
N GLU A 195 42.70 35.18 38.36
CA GLU A 195 43.22 36.35 37.59
C GLU A 195 44.15 35.94 36.41
N THR A 196 43.98 36.34 35.14
CA THR A 196 43.03 37.20 34.36
C THR A 196 42.81 36.58 32.96
N ALA A 197 41.67 36.71 32.27
CA ALA A 197 41.24 37.75 31.29
C ALA A 197 42.05 37.89 29.97
N GLU A 198 41.35 38.27 28.89
CA GLU A 198 41.80 38.39 27.47
C GLU A 198 42.21 37.04 26.80
N ARG A 199 42.01 36.84 25.49
CA ARG A 199 41.64 37.77 24.41
C ARG A 199 40.77 37.11 23.33
#